data_AF-A0A7S2K9Z3-F1
#
_entry.id   AF-A0A7S2K9Z3-F1
#
_cell.length_a   1.000
_cell.length_b   1.000
_cell.length_c   1.000
_cell.angle_alpha   90.00
_cell.angle_beta   90.00
_cell.angle_gamma   90.00
#
_symmetry.space_group_name_H-M   'P 1'
#
loop_
_entity.id
_entity.type
_entity.pdbx_description
1 polymer ?
#
loop_
_entity_poly.entity_id
_entity_poly.type
_entity_poly.pdbx_seq_one_letter_code
_entity_poly.pdbx_strand_id
1 'polypeptide(L)'
;IVVDKFRVDRSRVRLAEVEVGDETGTVSLRARDNQIPLIQEIVNEAKAAAAAAATATNDNSNDGNSNCNSSGCGAIVIRNCSVELYQNKFLRLAVSKWGKISRYPDGISSTPPPPNVIRR
;
A
#
# COMPACT_ATOMS: atom_id res chain seq x y z
N ILE A 1 11.54 -5.77 -2.54
CA ILE A 1 12.13 -7.12 -2.76
C ILE A 1 11.27 -8.15 -2.05
N VAL A 2 11.03 -9.32 -2.65
CA VAL A 2 10.33 -10.43 -1.99
C VAL A 2 11.33 -11.54 -1.72
N VAL A 3 11.38 -12.00 -0.47
CA VAL A 3 12.23 -13.07 0.00
C VAL A 3 11.35 -14.24 0.41
N ASP A 4 11.58 -15.42 -0.17
CA ASP A 4 10.97 -16.68 0.26
C ASP A 4 11.94 -17.41 1.19
N LYS A 5 11.49 -17.74 2.41
CA LYS A 5 12.29 -18.41 3.42
C LYS A 5 11.60 -19.69 3.87
N PHE A 6 12.37 -20.77 3.91
CA PHE A 6 11.97 -21.99 4.59
C PHE A 6 12.23 -21.85 6.09
N ARG A 7 11.23 -22.14 6.90
CA ARG A 7 11.38 -22.37 8.34
C ARG A 7 11.99 -23.77 8.58
N VAL A 8 12.43 -23.99 9.82
CA VAL A 8 12.97 -25.29 10.28
C VAL A 8 11.94 -26.42 10.11
N ASP A 9 10.65 -26.10 10.28
CA ASP A 9 9.52 -27.01 10.07
C ASP A 9 9.17 -27.24 8.58
N ARG A 10 10.01 -26.74 7.64
CA ARG A 10 9.79 -26.73 6.19
C ARG A 10 8.61 -25.89 5.72
N SER A 11 7.89 -25.19 6.61
CA SER A 11 6.90 -24.20 6.19
C SER A 11 7.59 -23.05 5.46
N ARG A 12 6.90 -22.47 4.47
CA ARG A 12 7.42 -21.32 3.72
C ARG A 12 6.87 -20.03 4.32
N VAL A 13 7.69 -19.00 4.31
CA VAL A 13 7.33 -17.63 4.67
C VAL A 13 7.80 -16.71 3.57
N ARG A 14 6.87 -15.97 3.01
CA ARG A 14 7.21 -14.89 2.09
C ARG A 14 7.26 -13.59 2.87
N LEU A 15 8.34 -12.86 2.73
CA LEU A 15 8.58 -11.56 3.34
C LEU A 15 8.85 -10.55 2.24
N ALA A 16 8.14 -9.43 2.25
CA ALA A 16 8.45 -8.30 1.40
C ALA A 16 8.72 -7.07 2.26
N GLU A 17 9.73 -6.32 1.85
CA GLU A 17 9.96 -4.97 2.33
C GLU A 17 9.41 -3.99 1.30
N VAL A 18 8.52 -3.11 1.77
CA VAL A 18 7.80 -2.13 0.97
C VAL A 18 8.02 -0.77 1.61
N GLU A 19 8.43 0.22 0.83
CA GLU A 19 8.51 1.59 1.29
C GLU A 19 7.10 2.21 1.20
N VAL A 20 6.61 2.75 2.31
CA VAL A 20 5.33 3.46 2.37
C VAL A 20 5.58 4.85 2.92
N GLY A 21 4.78 5.83 2.53
CA GLY A 21 4.97 7.19 3.01
C GLY A 21 3.77 8.07 2.81
N ASP A 22 3.87 9.23 3.44
CA ASP A 22 2.91 10.32 3.40
C ASP A 22 3.64 11.66 3.23
N GLU A 23 2.94 12.77 3.44
CA GLU A 23 3.54 14.10 3.36
C GLU A 23 4.60 14.37 4.42
N THR A 24 4.67 13.56 5.48
CA THR A 24 5.60 13.73 6.60
C THR A 24 6.90 12.95 6.40
N GLY A 25 6.85 11.81 5.71
CA GLY A 25 8.04 11.00 5.45
C GLY A 25 7.73 9.63 4.87
N THR A 26 8.77 8.80 4.78
CA THR A 26 8.67 7.39 4.40
C THR A 26 9.14 6.48 5.53
N VAL A 27 8.58 5.26 5.56
CA VAL A 27 8.94 4.21 6.49
C VAL A 27 8.89 2.85 5.81
N SER A 28 9.74 1.93 6.25
CA SER A 28 9.72 0.55 5.79
C SER A 28 8.52 -0.20 6.37
N LEU A 29 7.75 -0.87 5.51
CA LEU A 29 6.65 -1.77 5.86
C LEU A 29 7.06 -3.22 5.57
N ARG A 30 6.92 -4.07 6.58
CA ARG A 30 7.06 -5.52 6.46
C ARG A 30 5.73 -6.17 6.10
N ALA A 31 5.62 -6.65 4.86
CA ALA A 31 4.50 -7.46 4.41
C ALA A 31 4.84 -8.96 4.43
N ARG A 32 3.87 -9.80 4.82
CA ARG A 32 4.02 -11.26 4.89
C ARG A 32 2.95 -11.99 4.08
N ASP A 33 3.34 -13.12 3.52
CA ASP A 33 2.45 -14.15 2.98
C ASP A 33 1.33 -13.57 2.08
N ASN A 34 0.09 -13.51 2.57
CA ASN A 34 -1.08 -13.03 1.83
C ASN A 34 -1.15 -11.51 1.67
N GLN A 35 -0.37 -10.75 2.45
CA GLN A 35 -0.30 -9.29 2.34
C GLN A 35 0.47 -8.86 1.08
N ILE A 36 1.42 -9.68 0.63
CA ILE A 36 2.28 -9.40 -0.53
C ILE A 36 1.47 -9.29 -1.82
N PRO A 37 0.65 -10.28 -2.22
CA PRO A 37 -0.14 -10.17 -3.44
C PRO A 37 -1.12 -8.99 -3.39
N LEU A 38 -1.72 -8.72 -2.23
CA LEU A 38 -2.62 -7.58 -2.05
C LEU A 38 -1.93 -6.24 -2.35
N ILE A 39 -0.75 -6.01 -1.78
CA ILE A 39 0.02 -4.77 -2.01
C ILE A 39 0.48 -4.70 -3.47
N GLN A 40 0.90 -5.82 -4.05
CA GLN A 40 1.34 -5.86 -5.45
C GLN A 40 0.23 -5.48 -6.42
N GLU A 41 -0.99 -5.99 -6.19
CA GLU A 41 -2.17 -5.67 -6.99
C GLU A 41 -2.48 -4.17 -6.93
N ILE A 42 -2.51 -3.60 -5.72
CA ILE A 42 -2.76 -2.17 -5.51
C ILE A 42 -1.71 -1.31 -6.22
N VAL A 43 -0.44 -1.70 -6.16
CA VAL A 43 0.65 -0.99 -6.85
C VAL A 43 0.50 -1.10 -8.37
N ASN A 44 0.07 -2.25 -8.89
CA ASN A 44 -0.15 -2.43 -10.33
C ASN A 44 -1.34 -1.59 -10.81
N GLU A 45 -2.44 -1.56 -10.05
CA GLU A 45 -3.60 -0.69 -10.30
C GLU A 45 -3.17 0.79 -10.30
N ALA A 46 -2.38 1.22 -9.31
CA ALA A 46 -1.84 2.57 -9.22
C ALA A 46 -0.98 2.95 -10.43
N LYS A 47 -0.09 2.05 -10.85
CA LYS A 47 0.76 2.24 -12.04
C LYS A 47 -0.08 2.35 -13.31
N ALA A 48 -1.10 1.52 -13.45
CA ALA A 48 -2.01 1.57 -14.59
C ALA A 48 -2.79 2.89 -14.64
N ALA A 49 -3.31 3.37 -13.50
CA ALA A 49 -3.99 4.67 -13.43
C ALA A 49 -3.05 5.84 -13.69
N ALA A 50 -1.81 5.82 -13.18
CA ALA A 50 -0.81 6.84 -13.48
C ALA A 50 -0.46 6.89 -14.98
N ALA A 51 -0.36 5.73 -15.64
CA ALA A 51 -0.13 5.66 -17.09
C ALA A 51 -1.34 6.19 -17.89
N ALA A 52 -2.57 5.90 -17.46
CA ALA A 52 -3.78 6.43 -18.09
C ALA A 52 -3.91 7.95 -17.92
N ALA A 53 -3.59 8.50 -16.75
CA ALA A 53 -3.60 9.94 -16.50
C ALA A 53 -2.58 10.71 -17.36
N ALA A 54 -1.43 10.11 -17.68
CA ALA A 54 -0.45 10.70 -18.60
C ALA A 54 -0.93 10.72 -20.08
N THR A 55 -1.93 9.92 -20.42
CA THR A 55 -2.51 9.83 -21.78
C THR A 55 -3.79 10.67 -21.93
N ALA A 56 -4.40 11.08 -20.83
CA ALA A 56 -5.65 11.84 -20.81
C ALA A 56 -5.42 13.33 -21.11
N THR A 57 -5.24 13.66 -22.39
CA THR A 57 -5.47 15.02 -22.91
C THR A 57 -6.76 14.98 -23.74
N ASN A 58 -7.83 15.56 -23.18
CA ASN A 58 -9.14 15.88 -23.78
C ASN A 58 -10.03 14.73 -24.26
N ASP A 59 -10.98 14.30 -23.41
CA ASP A 59 -12.27 13.77 -23.86
C ASP A 59 -13.41 14.32 -22.97
N ASN A 60 -14.23 15.20 -23.54
CA ASN A 60 -15.49 15.63 -22.95
C ASN A 60 -16.55 14.53 -23.17
N SER A 61 -16.50 13.47 -22.36
CA SER A 61 -17.56 12.46 -22.31
C SER A 61 -18.18 12.45 -20.91
N ASN A 62 -19.35 13.07 -20.80
CA ASN A 62 -20.20 13.05 -19.62
C ASN A 62 -20.98 11.74 -19.57
N ASP A 63 -20.30 10.63 -19.29
CA ASP A 63 -20.93 9.33 -19.08
C ASP A 63 -20.77 8.90 -17.62
N GLY A 64 -21.91 8.77 -16.94
CA GLY A 64 -22.00 8.45 -15.52
C GLY A 64 -21.46 7.05 -15.19
N ASN A 65 -20.85 6.99 -14.00
CA ASN A 65 -20.29 5.83 -13.29
C ASN A 65 -18.81 5.50 -13.58
N SER A 66 -17.92 6.44 -13.31
CA SER A 66 -16.48 6.23 -13.13
C SER A 66 -16.16 5.98 -11.65
N ASN A 67 -16.30 4.74 -11.18
CA ASN A 67 -16.04 4.37 -9.76
C ASN A 67 -14.54 4.25 -9.40
N CYS A 68 -13.68 5.07 -9.99
CA CYS A 68 -12.34 5.29 -9.48
C CYS A 68 -12.08 6.80 -9.45
N ASN A 69 -12.43 7.42 -8.32
CA ASN A 69 -11.94 8.76 -8.01
C ASN A 69 -10.40 8.69 -8.04
N SER A 70 -9.82 9.31 -9.06
CA SER A 70 -8.38 9.38 -9.38
C SER A 70 -7.50 9.84 -8.22
N SER A 71 -8.08 10.37 -7.15
CA SER A 71 -7.43 10.94 -5.98
C SER A 71 -6.83 9.92 -5.00
N GLY A 72 -7.02 8.61 -5.19
CA GLY A 72 -6.49 7.59 -4.26
C GLY A 72 -6.05 6.27 -4.87
N CYS A 73 -5.84 6.23 -6.19
CA CYS A 73 -5.41 5.01 -6.86
C CYS A 73 -3.99 4.62 -6.39
N GLY A 74 -3.90 3.56 -5.60
CA GLY A 74 -2.65 3.08 -5.02
C GLY A 74 -2.45 3.35 -3.53
N ALA A 75 -3.36 4.09 -2.89
CA ALA A 75 -3.28 4.34 -1.47
C ALA A 75 -3.78 3.14 -0.65
N ILE A 76 -3.10 2.88 0.47
CA ILE A 76 -3.45 1.82 1.42
C ILE A 76 -3.73 2.40 2.79
N VAL A 77 -4.69 1.81 3.49
CA VAL A 77 -4.98 2.09 4.89
C VAL A 77 -4.48 0.92 5.72
N ILE A 78 -3.61 1.21 6.69
CA ILE A 78 -3.03 0.22 7.58
C ILE A 78 -3.53 0.48 9.00
N ARG A 79 -4.34 -0.44 9.54
CA ARG A 79 -4.92 -0.31 10.88
C ARG A 79 -4.31 -1.31 11.85
N ASN A 80 -4.12 -0.86 13.09
CA ASN A 80 -3.55 -1.66 14.18
C ASN A 80 -2.20 -2.29 13.78
N CYS A 81 -1.32 -1.47 13.18
CA CYS A 81 0.06 -1.83 12.91
C CYS A 81 0.94 -1.59 14.14
N SER A 82 2.03 -2.34 14.22
CA SER A 82 3.07 -2.16 15.23
C SER A 82 4.30 -1.51 14.60
N VAL A 83 4.87 -0.54 15.30
CA VAL A 83 6.19 0.01 14.96
C VAL A 83 7.25 -0.86 15.66
N GLU A 84 8.15 -1.44 14.88
CA GLU A 84 9.23 -2.31 15.33
C GLU A 84 10.58 -1.62 15.11
N LEU A 85 11.48 -1.66 16.11
CA LEU A 85 12.89 -1.30 15.92
C LEU A 85 13.64 -2.49 15.30
N TYR A 86 14.06 -2.33 14.05
CA TYR A 86 14.81 -3.32 13.30
C TYR A 86 16.32 -3.05 13.41
N GLN A 87 17.06 -4.08 13.85
CA GLN A 87 18.53 -4.06 14.01
C GLN A 87 19.05 -2.88 14.85
N ASN A 88 18.25 -2.40 15.80
CA ASN A 88 18.58 -1.24 16.65
C ASN A 88 18.93 0.04 15.86
N LYS A 89 18.46 0.14 14.61
CA LYS A 89 18.86 1.20 13.68
C LYS A 89 17.69 1.84 12.93
N PHE A 90 16.70 1.05 12.53
CA PHE A 90 15.61 1.53 11.69
C PHE A 90 14.25 1.21 12.29
N LEU A 91 13.29 2.14 12.17
CA LEU A 91 11.90 1.85 12.49
C LEU A 91 11.22 1.18 11.28
N ARG A 92 10.36 0.21 11.56
CA ARG A 92 9.62 -0.55 10.56
C ARG A 92 8.19 -0.77 10.99
N LEU A 93 7.24 -0.57 10.09
CA LEU A 93 5.85 -0.96 10.29
C LEU A 93 5.68 -2.46 10.05
N ALA A 94 4.90 -3.11 10.90
CA ALA A 94 4.47 -4.49 10.69
C ALA A 94 2.99 -4.65 11.03
N VAL A 95 2.32 -5.53 10.28
CA VAL A 95 0.91 -5.83 10.50
C VAL A 95 0.79 -7.22 11.12
N SER A 96 0.28 -7.24 12.35
CA SER A 96 0.06 -8.47 13.13
C SER A 96 -1.23 -9.19 12.69
N LYS A 97 -1.57 -10.30 13.35
CA LYS A 97 -2.85 -11.02 13.14
C LYS A 97 -4.07 -10.13 13.39
N TRP A 98 -3.94 -9.14 14.28
CA TRP A 98 -5.01 -8.23 14.66
C TRP A 98 -5.02 -6.94 13.84
N GLY A 99 -4.01 -6.74 12.99
CA GLY A 99 -3.94 -5.63 12.07
C GLY A 99 -4.55 -5.94 10.72
N LYS A 100 -4.91 -4.90 9.98
CA LYS A 100 -5.52 -5.02 8.64
C LYS A 100 -4.89 -4.02 7.68
N ILE A 101 -4.62 -4.49 6.46
CA ILE A 101 -4.28 -3.66 5.31
C ILE A 101 -5.51 -3.65 4.41
N SER A 102 -5.98 -2.47 4.03
CA SER A 102 -7.11 -2.30 3.11
C SER A 102 -6.79 -1.26 2.05
N ARG A 103 -7.49 -1.34 0.92
CA ARG A 103 -7.46 -0.31 -0.12
C ARG A 103 -8.14 0.94 0.40
N TYR A 104 -7.65 2.10 0.01
CA TYR A 104 -8.42 3.34 0.10
C TYR A 104 -9.36 3.43 -1.13
N PRO A 105 -10.62 3.88 -0.97
CA PRO A 105 -11.30 4.20 0.28
C PRO A 105 -11.72 2.93 1.05
N ASP A 106 -11.61 2.95 2.38
CA ASP A 106 -11.97 1.82 3.25
C ASP A 106 -13.41 1.90 3.80
N GLY A 107 -14.20 2.86 3.33
CA GLY A 107 -15.58 3.10 3.77
C GLY A 107 -15.69 3.67 5.19
N ILE A 108 -14.58 4.07 5.81
CA ILE A 108 -14.55 4.64 7.16
C ILE A 108 -14.45 6.16 7.05
N SER A 109 -15.43 6.86 7.63
CA SER A 109 -15.53 8.33 7.53
C SER A 109 -14.36 9.09 8.15
N SER A 110 -13.66 8.50 9.13
CA SER A 110 -12.50 9.10 9.77
C SER A 110 -11.20 8.90 9.02
N THR A 111 -11.20 8.11 7.93
CA THR A 111 -10.02 7.95 7.09
C THR A 111 -9.81 9.22 6.27
N PRO A 112 -8.71 9.97 6.48
CA PRO A 112 -8.45 11.15 5.69
C PRO A 112 -8.21 10.76 4.21
N PRO A 113 -8.39 11.70 3.27
CA PRO A 113 -7.95 11.48 1.90
C PRO A 113 -6.45 11.18 1.87
N PRO A 114 -5.99 10.35 0.92
CA PRO A 114 -4.59 10.04 0.80
C PRO A 114 -3.78 11.29 0.44
N PRO A 115 -2.49 11.32 0.78
CA PRO A 115 -1.65 12.48 0.56
C PRO A 115 -1.37 12.71 -0.92
N ASN A 116 -1.37 13.98 -1.32
CA ASN A 116 -1.06 14.39 -2.70
C ASN A 116 0.44 14.34 -3.02
N VAL A 117 1.29 14.27 -2.00
CA VAL A 117 2.76 14.26 -2.12
C VAL A 117 3.33 13.30 -1.08
N ILE A 118 4.24 12.43 -1.50
CA ILE A 118 5.04 11.60 -0.59
C ILE A 118 6.42 12.27 -0.43
N ARG A 119 6.81 12.60 0.81
CA ARG A 119 8.14 13.15 1.09
C ARG A 119 9.11 12.02 1.46
N ARG A 120 10.25 11.95 0.79
CA ARG A 120 11.30 10.96 1.02
C ARG A 120 12.51 11.58 1.70
#